data_AF-A0A7M3SAJ4-F1
#
_entry.id   AF-A0A7M3SAJ4-F1
#
_cell.length_a   1.000
_cell.length_b   1.000
_cell.length_c   1.000
_cell.angle_alpha   90.00
_cell.angle_beta   90.00
_cell.angle_gamma   90.00
#
_symmetry.space_group_name_H-M   'P 1'
#
loop_
_entity.id
_entity.type
_entity.pdbx_description
1 polymer ?
#
loop_
_entity_poly.entity_id
_entity_poly.type
_entity_poly.pdbx_seq_one_letter_code
_entity_poly.pdbx_strand_id
1 'polypeptide(L)'
;MPNRRELKLDDYGISSKRYKELCGFCEQYKEWKDELEFKKDTLKSKNITDMPLATSGEDATQVLAIRRIDLEEKCKIIEKTAKQTDEYLAPYIIKSVTEEVPCWYLEEIMGMATCRKDFYAARRYFFFLLDKNKR
;
A
#
# COMPACT_ATOMS: atom_id res chain seq x y z
N MET A 1 -17.13 -13.28 6.54
CA MET A 1 -16.05 -12.36 6.98
C MET A 1 -15.05 -13.19 7.74
N PRO A 2 -13.79 -13.35 7.29
CA PRO A 2 -12.80 -14.03 8.10
C PRO A 2 -12.62 -13.24 9.42
N ASN A 3 -12.45 -13.98 10.51
CA ASN A 3 -12.44 -13.45 11.86
C ASN A 3 -11.17 -12.58 12.05
N ARG A 4 -11.30 -11.27 11.80
CA ARG A 4 -10.21 -10.30 11.90
C ARG A 4 -9.84 -10.12 13.37
N ARG A 5 -8.66 -10.57 13.78
CA ARG A 5 -8.09 -10.18 15.07
C ARG A 5 -7.76 -8.70 15.00
N GLU A 6 -8.57 -7.88 15.67
CA GLU A 6 -8.24 -6.46 15.86
C GLU A 6 -6.93 -6.38 16.66
N LEU A 7 -5.88 -5.88 16.01
CA LEU A 7 -4.62 -5.59 16.66
C LEU A 7 -4.83 -4.38 17.56
N LYS A 8 -4.68 -4.58 18.88
CA LYS A 8 -4.63 -3.48 19.83
C LYS A 8 -3.28 -2.79 19.69
N LEU A 9 -3.31 -1.54 19.25
CA LEU A 9 -2.15 -0.65 19.13
C LEU A 9 -2.27 0.51 20.14
N ASP A 10 -3.06 0.31 21.20
CA ASP A 10 -3.29 1.29 22.26
C ASP A 10 -1.96 1.68 22.94
N ASP A 11 -1.03 0.72 23.08
CA ASP A 11 0.33 0.93 23.58
C ASP A 11 1.14 1.93 22.73
N TYR A 12 0.77 2.08 21.46
CA TYR A 12 1.38 3.03 20.51
C TYR A 12 0.58 4.34 20.39
N GLY A 13 -0.50 4.51 21.16
CA GLY A 13 -1.40 5.66 21.08
C GLY A 13 -2.26 5.69 19.81
N ILE A 14 -2.38 4.56 19.10
CA ILE A 14 -3.14 4.47 17.86
C ILE A 14 -4.54 3.98 18.17
N SER A 15 -5.53 4.86 18.03
CA SER A 15 -6.94 4.47 18.18
C SER A 15 -7.36 3.41 17.15
N SER A 16 -8.33 2.57 17.48
CA SER A 16 -8.90 1.58 16.54
C SER A 16 -9.39 2.21 15.22
N LYS A 17 -9.96 3.43 15.27
CA LYS A 17 -10.36 4.17 14.06
C LYS A 17 -9.17 4.54 13.18
N ARG A 18 -8.10 5.05 13.79
CA ARG A 18 -6.87 5.39 13.06
C ARG A 18 -6.21 4.14 12.49
N TYR A 19 -6.18 3.04 13.22
CA TYR A 19 -5.69 1.77 12.70
C TYR A 19 -6.46 1.31 11.46
N LYS A 20 -7.80 1.41 11.46
CA LYS A 20 -8.62 1.09 10.28
C LYS A 20 -8.31 1.98 9.07
N GLU A 21 -8.05 3.27 9.29
CA GLU A 21 -7.59 4.18 8.23
C GLU A 21 -6.24 3.74 7.65
N LEU A 22 -5.28 3.36 8.49
CA LEU A 22 -3.98 2.87 8.07
C LEU A 22 -4.08 1.54 7.32
N CYS A 23 -4.93 0.62 7.76
CA CYS A 23 -5.21 -0.61 7.02
C CYS A 23 -5.77 -0.31 5.64
N GLY A 24 -6.81 0.53 5.54
CA GLY A 24 -7.38 0.91 4.25
C GLY A 24 -6.35 1.57 3.33
N PHE A 25 -5.46 2.38 3.88
CA PHE A 25 -4.35 2.95 3.13
C PHE A 25 -3.39 1.88 2.57
N CYS A 26 -3.07 0.84 3.36
CA CYS A 26 -2.25 -0.27 2.88
C CYS A 26 -2.98 -1.15 1.85
N GLU A 27 -4.26 -1.43 2.03
CA GLU A 27 -5.07 -2.24 1.09
C GLU A 27 -5.11 -1.63 -0.32
N GLN A 28 -5.12 -0.29 -0.43
CA GLN A 28 -5.09 0.42 -1.70
C GLN A 28 -3.76 0.34 -2.45
N TYR A 29 -2.69 -0.15 -1.81
CA TYR A 29 -1.35 -0.21 -2.42
C TYR A 29 -1.36 -0.96 -3.76
N LYS A 30 -2.07 -2.08 -3.83
CA LYS A 30 -2.14 -2.89 -5.06
C LYS A 30 -2.79 -2.12 -6.20
N GLU A 31 -3.90 -1.45 -5.93
CA GLU A 31 -4.60 -0.62 -6.92
C GLU A 31 -3.70 0.50 -7.46
N TRP A 32 -2.90 1.13 -6.58
CA TRP A 32 -1.95 2.16 -7.01
C TRP A 32 -0.82 1.60 -7.87
N LYS A 33 -0.27 0.43 -7.51
CA LYS A 33 0.77 -0.23 -8.32
C LYS A 33 0.22 -0.61 -9.71
N ASP A 34 -0.98 -1.18 -9.75
CA ASP A 34 -1.66 -1.54 -10.99
C ASP A 34 -1.95 -0.26 -11.83
N GLU A 35 -2.41 0.82 -11.21
CA GLU A 35 -2.64 2.10 -11.89
C GLU A 35 -1.35 2.67 -12.49
N LEU A 36 -0.24 2.62 -11.76
CA LEU A 36 1.08 3.07 -12.21
C LEU A 36 1.64 2.20 -13.35
N GLU A 37 1.30 0.91 -13.39
CA GLU A 37 1.76 -0.04 -14.39
C GLU A 37 0.94 0.05 -15.69
N PHE A 38 -0.39 -0.03 -15.60
CA PHE A 38 -1.28 -0.20 -16.75
C PHE A 38 -1.78 1.11 -17.37
N LYS A 39 -1.88 2.22 -16.62
CA LYS A 39 -2.28 3.52 -17.22
C LYS A 39 -1.17 4.21 -18.01
N LYS A 40 -0.05 3.54 -18.25
CA LYS A 40 1.03 4.03 -19.13
C LYS A 40 0.58 4.11 -20.60
N ASP A 41 -0.34 3.23 -21.03
CA ASP A 41 -0.61 2.99 -22.47
C ASP A 41 -1.97 3.48 -22.97
N THR A 42 -2.82 4.11 -22.14
CA THR A 42 -4.09 4.67 -22.64
C THR A 42 -3.90 5.87 -23.60
N LEU A 43 -2.65 6.30 -23.83
CA LEU A 43 -2.28 7.21 -24.92
C LEU A 43 -2.06 6.52 -26.28
N LYS A 44 -2.04 5.18 -26.36
CA LYS A 44 -1.76 4.44 -27.60
C LYS A 44 -2.94 3.67 -28.19
N SER A 45 -4.09 3.59 -27.52
CA SER A 45 -5.26 2.89 -28.06
C SER A 45 -6.57 3.60 -27.73
N LYS A 46 -6.75 4.83 -28.21
CA LYS A 46 -8.09 5.36 -28.46
C LYS A 46 -8.32 5.31 -29.95
N ASN A 47 -8.82 4.17 -30.43
CA ASN A 47 -9.44 4.15 -31.76
C ASN A 47 -10.58 5.17 -31.72
N ILE A 48 -10.45 6.15 -32.60
CA ILE A 48 -11.39 7.24 -32.83
C ILE A 48 -12.70 6.63 -33.33
N THR A 49 -13.74 6.70 -32.50
CA THR A 49 -15.11 6.75 -32.99
C THR A 49 -15.87 7.77 -32.16
N ASP A 50 -16.15 8.87 -32.85
CA ASP A 50 -17.11 9.93 -32.59
C ASP A 50 -16.89 10.88 -31.40
N MET A 51 -16.58 12.12 -31.82
CA MET A 51 -16.67 13.40 -31.12
C MET A 51 -15.46 13.82 -30.25
N PRO A 52 -14.58 14.72 -30.73
CA PRO A 52 -13.62 15.39 -29.86
C PRO A 52 -14.35 16.53 -29.15
N LEU A 53 -14.78 16.30 -27.90
CA LEU A 53 -15.06 17.41 -27.00
C LEU A 53 -13.70 18.04 -26.68
N ALA A 54 -13.41 19.17 -27.32
CA ALA A 54 -12.20 19.95 -27.10
C ALA A 54 -12.12 20.36 -25.63
N THR A 55 -11.35 19.62 -24.84
CA THR A 55 -10.81 20.09 -23.57
C THR A 55 -9.30 19.94 -23.69
N SER A 56 -8.62 21.08 -23.68
CA SER A 56 -7.16 21.27 -23.61
C SER A 56 -6.35 20.01 -23.26
N GLY A 57 -5.73 19.38 -24.27
CA GLY A 57 -4.90 18.17 -24.09
C GLY A 57 -3.67 18.35 -23.17
N GLU A 58 -3.30 19.60 -22.90
CA GLU A 58 -2.26 19.98 -21.94
C GLU A 58 -2.69 19.73 -20.49
N ASP A 59 -3.95 20.05 -20.15
CA ASP A 59 -4.48 19.90 -18.78
C ASP A 59 -4.63 18.42 -18.41
N ALA A 60 -5.09 17.58 -19.33
CA ALA A 60 -5.24 16.14 -19.09
C ALA A 60 -3.90 15.46 -18.80
N THR A 61 -2.84 15.88 -19.51
CA THR A 61 -1.49 15.35 -19.32
C THR A 61 -0.90 15.79 -17.98
N GLN A 62 -1.11 17.06 -17.61
CA GLN A 62 -0.69 17.60 -16.32
C GLN A 62 -1.40 16.91 -15.14
N VAL A 63 -2.72 16.71 -15.24
CA VAL A 63 -3.51 16.01 -14.21
C VAL A 63 -3.04 14.56 -14.04
N LEU A 64 -2.76 13.86 -15.14
CA LEU A 64 -2.21 12.50 -15.08
C LEU A 64 -0.81 12.46 -14.44
N ALA A 65 0.05 13.43 -14.76
CA ALA A 65 1.38 13.52 -14.18
C ALA A 65 1.32 13.77 -12.66
N ILE A 66 0.49 14.72 -12.22
CA ILE A 66 0.28 15.02 -10.79
C ILE A 66 -0.27 13.79 -10.06
N ARG A 67 -1.27 13.12 -10.63
CA ARG A 67 -1.84 11.89 -10.06
C ARG A 67 -0.79 10.81 -9.91
N ARG A 68 0.08 10.64 -10.90
CA ARG A 68 1.15 9.66 -10.88
C ARG A 68 2.15 9.92 -9.76
N ILE A 69 2.56 11.17 -9.57
CA ILE A 69 3.47 11.57 -8.50
C ILE A 69 2.84 11.25 -7.13
N ASP A 70 1.57 11.61 -6.92
CA ASP A 70 0.82 11.32 -5.69
C ASP A 70 0.76 9.80 -5.39
N LEU A 71 0.48 8.98 -6.41
CA LEU A 71 0.45 7.52 -6.25
C LEU A 71 1.84 6.93 -5.95
N GLU A 72 2.88 7.42 -6.63
CA GLU A 72 4.25 6.98 -6.38
C GLU A 72 4.70 7.34 -4.96
N GLU A 73 4.36 8.53 -4.47
CA GLU A 73 4.66 8.96 -3.10
C GLU A 73 3.96 8.09 -2.06
N LYS A 74 2.68 7.76 -2.26
CA LYS A 74 1.93 6.85 -1.38
C LYS A 74 2.55 5.46 -1.31
N CYS A 75 2.92 4.89 -2.46
CA CYS A 75 3.63 3.62 -2.53
C CYS A 75 4.99 3.70 -1.81
N LYS A 76 5.76 4.77 -2.04
CA LYS A 76 7.07 4.99 -1.40
C LYS A 76 6.96 5.07 0.12
N ILE A 77 5.91 5.69 0.67
CA ILE A 77 5.70 5.75 2.12
C ILE A 77 5.57 4.34 2.70
N ILE A 78 4.78 3.47 2.08
CA ILE A 78 4.60 2.08 2.53
C ILE A 78 5.92 1.30 2.45
N GLU A 79 6.58 1.34 1.29
CA GLU A 79 7.83 0.62 1.05
C GLU A 79 8.95 1.10 1.98
N LYS A 80 9.09 2.42 2.18
CA LYS A 80 10.08 3.01 3.09
C LYS A 80 9.78 2.64 4.54
N THR A 81 8.53 2.70 4.97
CA THR A 81 8.14 2.36 6.35
C THR A 81 8.40 0.88 6.64
N ALA A 82 8.15 -0.01 5.68
CA ALA A 82 8.46 -1.42 5.81
C ALA A 82 9.98 -1.66 5.99
N LYS A 83 10.80 -1.02 5.14
CA LYS A 83 12.27 -1.06 5.27
C LYS A 83 12.79 -0.48 6.59
N GLN A 84 12.17 0.60 7.08
CA GLN A 84 12.51 1.20 8.38
C GLN A 84 12.14 0.29 9.56
N THR A 85 11.11 -0.53 9.40
CA THR A 85 10.68 -1.49 10.43
C THR A 85 11.73 -2.58 10.57
N ASP A 86 12.04 -3.24 9.45
CA ASP A 86 13.04 -4.29 9.34
C ASP A 86 13.29 -4.56 7.85
N GLU A 87 14.55 -4.47 7.43
CA GLU A 87 14.92 -4.62 6.01
C GLU A 87 14.66 -6.03 5.48
N TYR A 88 14.88 -7.07 6.29
CA TYR A 88 14.64 -8.46 5.92
C TYR A 88 13.14 -8.77 5.88
N LEU A 89 12.37 -8.29 6.87
CA LEU A 89 10.94 -8.54 6.94
C LEU A 89 10.11 -7.65 6.01
N ALA A 90 10.67 -6.57 5.47
CA ALA A 90 9.98 -5.61 4.61
C ALA A 90 9.05 -6.24 3.54
N PRO A 91 9.49 -7.19 2.69
CA PRO A 91 8.62 -7.79 1.67
C PRO A 91 7.45 -8.58 2.29
N TYR A 92 7.67 -9.27 3.40
CA TYR A 92 6.64 -10.04 4.11
C TYR A 92 5.64 -9.13 4.83
N ILE A 93 6.12 -8.03 5.41
CA ILE A 93 5.28 -7.01 6.04
C ILE A 93 4.37 -6.38 4.99
N ILE A 94 4.91 -5.91 3.87
CA ILE A 94 4.12 -5.34 2.77
C ILE A 94 3.05 -6.33 2.34
N LYS A 95 3.42 -7.57 2.01
CA LYS A 95 2.46 -8.61 1.60
C LYS A 95 1.36 -8.84 2.63
N SER A 96 1.71 -8.88 3.92
CA SER A 96 0.74 -9.10 5.01
C SER A 96 -0.21 -7.92 5.23
N VAL A 97 0.26 -6.68 5.08
CA VAL A 97 -0.56 -5.48 5.31
C VAL A 97 -1.37 -5.07 4.08
N THR A 98 -0.92 -5.40 2.86
CA THR A 98 -1.62 -5.03 1.62
C THR A 98 -2.59 -6.10 1.15
N GLU A 99 -2.28 -7.38 1.36
CA GLU A 99 -3.09 -8.51 0.86
C GLU A 99 -3.72 -9.35 1.98
N GLU A 100 -3.61 -8.91 3.24
CA GLU A 100 -4.14 -9.62 4.43
C GLU A 100 -3.69 -11.10 4.52
N VAL A 101 -2.51 -11.41 3.98
CA VAL A 101 -1.99 -12.77 3.93
C VAL A 101 -1.70 -13.29 5.34
N PRO A 102 -2.14 -14.52 5.69
CA PRO A 102 -1.89 -15.11 6.99
C PRO A 102 -0.42 -15.49 7.18
N CYS A 103 0.08 -15.40 8.41
CA CYS A 103 1.50 -15.63 8.72
C CYS A 103 2.03 -17.01 8.31
N TRP A 104 1.19 -18.05 8.32
CA TRP A 104 1.60 -19.39 7.88
C TRP A 104 1.99 -19.41 6.39
N TYR A 105 1.33 -18.60 5.55
CA TYR A 105 1.68 -18.52 4.13
C TYR A 105 3.05 -17.85 3.93
N LEU A 106 3.35 -16.83 4.73
CA LEU A 106 4.65 -16.15 4.68
C LEU A 106 5.78 -17.09 5.11
N GLU A 107 5.53 -17.92 6.12
CA GLU A 107 6.47 -18.92 6.64
C GLU A 107 6.67 -20.07 5.65
N GLU A 108 5.60 -20.75 5.26
CA GLU A 108 5.66 -22.01 4.52
C GLU A 108 5.85 -21.82 3.00
N ILE A 109 5.27 -20.76 2.43
CA ILE A 109 5.28 -20.52 0.97
C ILE A 109 6.36 -19.51 0.58
N MET A 110 6.50 -18.44 1.36
CA MET A 110 7.50 -17.39 1.07
C MET A 110 8.82 -17.60 1.81
N GLY A 111 8.94 -18.65 2.64
CA GLY A 111 10.19 -19.01 3.32
C GLY A 111 10.66 -18.00 4.36
N MET A 112 9.74 -17.29 5.02
CA MET A 112 10.09 -16.36 6.11
C MET A 112 10.70 -17.15 7.28
N ALA A 113 11.97 -16.90 7.58
CA ALA A 113 12.73 -17.64 8.62
C ALA A 113 12.49 -17.12 10.05
N THR A 114 11.60 -16.14 10.24
CA THR A 114 11.35 -15.48 11.52
C THR A 114 10.18 -16.11 12.26
N CYS A 115 10.23 -16.14 13.58
CA CYS A 115 9.13 -16.66 14.38
C CYS A 115 7.89 -15.75 14.26
N ARG A 116 6.70 -16.35 14.36
CA ARG A 116 5.42 -15.62 14.22
C ARG A 116 5.28 -14.46 15.22
N LYS A 117 5.79 -14.63 16.45
CA LYS A 117 5.72 -13.61 17.50
C LYS A 117 6.47 -12.34 17.10
N ASP A 118 7.68 -12.51 16.59
CA ASP A 118 8.54 -11.40 16.17
C ASP A 118 7.96 -10.74 14.92
N PHE A 119 7.44 -11.52 13.98
CA PHE A 119 6.74 -10.99 12.81
C PHE A 119 5.53 -10.10 13.21
N TYR A 120 4.69 -10.56 14.14
CA TYR A 120 3.56 -9.74 14.60
C TYR A 120 4.01 -8.51 15.40
N ALA A 121 5.16 -8.56 16.08
CA ALA A 121 5.75 -7.40 16.73
C ALA A 121 6.24 -6.37 15.69
N ALA A 122 6.97 -6.83 14.66
CA ALA A 122 7.39 -6.00 13.54
C ALA A 122 6.18 -5.39 12.81
N ARG A 123 5.12 -6.16 12.56
CA ARG A 123 3.87 -5.66 11.96
C ARG A 123 3.20 -4.57 12.80
N ARG A 124 3.19 -4.70 14.14
CA ARG A 124 2.69 -3.62 15.03
C ARG A 124 3.55 -2.36 14.92
N TYR A 125 4.87 -2.55 14.96
CA TYR A 125 5.83 -1.45 14.86
C TYR A 125 5.75 -0.73 13.51
N PHE A 126 5.50 -1.46 12.42
CA PHE A 126 5.23 -0.90 11.11
C PHE A 126 4.06 0.09 11.14
N PHE A 127 2.91 -0.27 11.73
CA PHE A 127 1.77 0.65 11.79
C PHE A 127 2.04 1.89 12.65
N PHE A 128 2.87 1.76 13.67
CA PHE A 128 3.36 2.90 14.43
C PHE A 128 4.24 3.85 13.61
N LEU A 129 5.19 3.31 12.86
CA LEU A 129 6.01 4.12 11.97
C LEU A 129 5.18 4.72 10.83
N LEU A 130 4.21 3.98 10.30
CA LEU A 130 3.31 4.46 9.24
C LEU A 130 2.46 5.63 9.74
N ASP A 131 1.92 5.55 10.95
CA ASP A 131 1.18 6.67 11.55
C ASP A 131 2.05 7.92 11.65
N LYS A 132 3.31 7.77 12.09
CA LYS A 132 4.25 8.89 12.19
C LYS A 132 4.65 9.47 10.84
N ASN A 133 4.87 8.62 9.83
CA ASN A 133 5.29 9.03 8.50
C ASN A 133 4.15 9.68 7.69
N LYS A 134 2.89 9.44 8.08
CA LYS A 134 1.68 9.99 7.44
C LYS A 134 1.13 11.23 8.16
N ARG A 135 1.69 11.62 9.30
CA ARG A 135 1.36 12.87 10.01
C ARG A 135 2.14 14.03 9.40
#